data_AF-H8X7J2-F1
#
_entry.id   AF-H8X7J2-F1
#
_cell.length_a   1.000
_cell.length_b   1.000
_cell.length_c   1.000
_cell.angle_alpha   90.00
_cell.angle_beta   90.00
_cell.angle_gamma   90.00
#
_symmetry.space_group_name_H-M   'P 1'
#
loop_
_entity.id
_entity.type
_entity.pdbx_description
1 polymer ?
#
loop_
_entity_poly.entity_id
_entity_poly.type
_entity_poly.pdbx_seq_one_letter_code
_entity_poly.pdbx_strand_id
1 'polypeptide(L)'
;MESHPPVYINLKGRLDDIIVNQSQQLVNGGQFVADLSNLQPEDGDYTVTKQDEATVKLYSQLRQFYDEGNFNEIMFLLPQISRLNIIPPIFHLIIGCTMVHFGRLSSAFREIGVAICLAPNEVDRKEFIKVLAFTYADLNDKDSAMGCLGEILDISRGSLLGTKQFDQMKFDICQLEKDILIKLEQAKTNKQPVAGKTKSFDDQVLDLIALNKISPKDSFTGKCQIIISKINQADALLQQWDKERKPLLKQNPLKLLIEAILVLGQSIAYYGMLKLEPIMNQYFEFIENHAKTNKPPKTRAVSAFFLGGLTPLSVNGGNGNANVSATSASSLNSTYSTAQQMKIIKGFIAMLRHNYREASDLFNEAEDENLDYYSHVLILKYICQSNDQQLHRRELEILGDKIMQTPFVSSFKFHTLAKIYERLYVLEQMNLSRHRRRSIMRNSTHPNYHDISMKFYLSAAAYAQDDDLYITQYYDNILNFLIGASEKRGDNDDSHDKVRILTLSFFYQVRNYFCLRSDYNYLYIPNLVGDWQVIKANSKLKLQIERFLDPDIVETSLMTGPSPASAHNHKRSIKSFDMIGFWEKEYVKFKGEIPDTIKQYLQKK
;
A
#
# COMPACT_ATOMS: atom_id res chain seq x y z
N MET A 1 -17.77 -26.23 12.07
CA MET A 1 -16.77 -25.73 13.04
C MET A 1 -17.39 -24.51 13.68
N GLU A 2 -17.87 -24.62 14.91
CA GLU A 2 -18.51 -23.54 15.64
C GLU A 2 -17.45 -22.48 15.98
N SER A 3 -17.37 -21.44 15.15
CA SER A 3 -16.60 -20.25 15.44
C SER A 3 -17.33 -19.49 16.55
N HIS A 4 -16.77 -19.47 17.76
CA HIS A 4 -17.21 -18.50 18.74
C HIS A 4 -17.10 -17.09 18.13
N PRO A 5 -18.18 -16.29 18.15
CA PRO A 5 -18.14 -14.93 17.63
C PRO A 5 -17.12 -14.09 18.43
N PRO A 6 -16.47 -13.08 17.82
CA PRO A 6 -15.73 -12.10 18.60
C PRO A 6 -16.67 -11.45 19.62
N VAL A 7 -16.10 -10.96 20.74
CA VAL A 7 -16.78 -10.33 21.88
C VAL A 7 -18.06 -9.61 21.46
N TYR A 8 -19.24 -10.20 21.75
CA TYR A 8 -20.52 -9.59 21.40
C TYR A 8 -20.69 -8.31 22.22
N ILE A 9 -20.58 -7.17 21.56
CA ILE A 9 -20.96 -5.87 22.11
C ILE A 9 -22.48 -5.78 22.00
N ASN A 10 -23.17 -5.37 23.06
CA ASN A 10 -24.58 -4.99 22.93
C ASN A 10 -24.68 -3.68 22.15
N LEU A 11 -24.99 -3.78 20.85
CA LEU A 11 -25.17 -2.63 19.96
C LEU A 11 -26.61 -2.09 19.96
N LYS A 12 -27.53 -2.70 20.74
CA LYS A 12 -28.96 -2.34 20.76
C LYS A 12 -29.20 -1.11 21.64
N GLY A 13 -29.71 -0.03 21.06
CA GLY A 13 -30.10 1.20 21.77
C GLY A 13 -29.04 2.31 21.79
N ARG A 14 -27.88 2.13 21.15
CA ARG A 14 -26.80 3.13 21.08
C ARG A 14 -26.91 4.13 19.91
N LEU A 15 -28.06 4.19 19.26
CA LEU A 15 -28.29 5.02 18.05
C LEU A 15 -28.51 6.50 18.43
N ASP A 16 -29.18 6.74 19.56
CA ASP A 16 -29.47 8.08 20.07
C ASP A 16 -28.18 8.76 20.59
N ASP A 17 -27.26 8.00 21.17
CA ASP A 17 -25.94 8.48 21.63
C ASP A 17 -25.00 8.92 20.49
N ILE A 18 -25.20 8.41 19.27
CA ILE A 18 -24.42 8.78 18.08
C ILE A 18 -24.83 10.18 17.59
N ILE A 19 -26.14 10.47 17.61
CA ILE A 19 -26.71 11.74 17.19
C ILE A 19 -26.37 12.85 18.20
N VAL A 20 -26.39 12.53 19.51
CA VAL A 20 -26.03 13.46 20.60
C VAL A 20 -24.52 13.77 20.62
N ASN A 21 -23.64 12.79 20.39
CA ASN A 21 -22.19 13.03 20.33
C ASN A 21 -21.76 13.90 19.15
N GLN A 22 -22.35 13.70 17.97
CA GLN A 22 -22.02 14.51 16.79
C GLN A 22 -22.46 15.97 16.96
N SER A 23 -23.60 16.21 17.59
CA SER A 23 -24.11 17.56 17.88
C SER A 23 -23.37 18.25 19.03
N GLN A 24 -22.92 17.55 20.07
CA GLN A 24 -22.15 18.14 21.18
C GLN A 24 -20.70 18.52 20.82
N GLN A 25 -20.01 17.76 19.95
CA GLN A 25 -18.65 18.12 19.51
C GLN A 25 -18.61 19.26 18.47
N LEU A 26 -19.68 19.46 17.70
CA LEU A 26 -19.80 20.59 16.78
C LEU A 26 -19.96 21.94 17.49
N VAL A 27 -20.39 21.95 18.76
CA VAL A 27 -20.52 23.19 19.57
C VAL A 27 -19.19 23.60 20.22
N ASN A 28 -18.29 22.65 20.50
CA ASN A 28 -17.00 22.90 21.17
C ASN A 28 -15.83 22.72 20.20
N GLY A 29 -15.73 23.60 19.21
CA GLY A 29 -14.65 23.60 18.22
C GLY A 29 -13.25 23.46 18.84
N GLY A 30 -12.71 22.24 18.79
CA GLY A 30 -11.27 21.96 18.85
C GLY A 30 -10.51 22.33 20.14
N GLN A 31 -11.18 22.67 21.24
CA GLN A 31 -10.52 22.85 22.54
C GLN A 31 -11.00 21.78 23.54
N PHE A 32 -10.07 20.93 23.96
CA PHE A 32 -10.25 20.07 25.13
C PHE A 32 -10.47 20.98 26.35
N VAL A 33 -11.72 21.09 26.82
CA VAL A 33 -12.04 21.74 28.11
C VAL A 33 -12.16 20.64 29.16
N ALA A 34 -11.30 20.73 30.17
CA ALA A 34 -11.11 19.74 31.21
C ALA A 34 -12.20 19.70 32.31
N ASP A 35 -13.36 20.31 32.12
CA ASP A 35 -14.44 20.31 33.13
C ASP A 35 -15.81 20.12 32.47
N LEU A 36 -16.32 18.88 32.57
CA LEU A 36 -17.61 18.43 32.02
C LEU A 36 -18.77 18.46 33.05
N SER A 37 -18.61 19.10 34.21
CA SER A 37 -19.58 18.99 35.30
C SER A 37 -20.81 19.91 35.22
N ASN A 38 -20.98 20.72 34.17
CA ASN A 38 -22.00 21.81 34.16
C ASN A 38 -22.94 21.91 32.94
N LEU A 39 -23.07 20.89 32.08
CA LEU A 39 -24.04 20.93 30.98
C LEU A 39 -25.33 20.17 31.34
N GLN A 40 -26.39 20.91 31.71
CA GLN A 40 -27.76 20.38 31.68
C GLN A 40 -28.26 20.34 30.22
N PRO A 41 -29.03 19.31 29.83
CA PRO A 41 -29.61 19.24 28.50
C PRO A 41 -30.80 20.21 28.41
N GLU A 42 -30.69 21.24 27.57
CA GLU A 42 -31.88 21.96 27.13
C GLU A 42 -32.57 21.19 26.00
N ASP A 43 -33.87 20.96 26.18
CA ASP A 43 -34.78 20.36 25.21
C ASP A 43 -34.88 21.22 23.94
N GLY A 44 -33.94 21.03 23.01
CA GLY A 44 -33.97 21.62 21.68
C GLY A 44 -34.42 20.59 20.65
N ASP A 45 -35.46 20.91 19.88
CA ASP A 45 -35.94 20.11 18.74
C ASP A 45 -34.85 20.04 17.66
N TYR A 46 -34.09 18.93 17.62
CA TYR A 46 -32.95 18.74 16.73
C TYR A 46 -33.43 18.43 15.30
N THR A 47 -33.23 19.37 14.38
CA THR A 47 -33.41 19.12 12.95
C THR A 47 -32.20 18.34 12.41
N VAL A 48 -32.39 17.06 12.11
CA VAL A 48 -31.38 16.14 11.56
C VAL A 48 -30.84 16.67 10.24
N THR A 49 -29.51 16.84 10.12
CA THR A 49 -28.90 17.25 8.84
C THR A 49 -28.72 16.05 7.90
N LYS A 50 -28.57 16.29 6.60
CA LYS A 50 -28.31 15.22 5.61
C LYS A 50 -27.04 14.39 5.90
N GLN A 51 -26.07 14.97 6.61
CA GLN A 51 -24.82 14.31 6.98
C GLN A 51 -25.03 13.34 8.17
N ASP A 52 -25.95 13.68 9.07
CA ASP A 52 -26.37 12.83 10.19
C ASP A 52 -27.15 11.62 9.66
N GLU A 53 -28.04 11.80 8.68
CA GLU A 53 -28.76 10.68 8.02
C GLU A 53 -27.81 9.67 7.37
N ALA A 54 -26.75 10.15 6.70
CA ALA A 54 -25.76 9.29 6.06
C ALA A 54 -24.96 8.48 7.09
N THR A 55 -24.56 9.12 8.20
CA THR A 55 -23.85 8.48 9.30
C THR A 55 -24.73 7.43 10.00
N VAL A 56 -25.99 7.76 10.29
CA VAL A 56 -26.96 6.84 10.93
C VAL A 56 -27.22 5.61 10.05
N LYS A 57 -27.32 5.80 8.73
CA LYS A 57 -27.46 4.69 7.77
C LYS A 57 -26.22 3.79 7.79
N LEU A 58 -25.02 4.38 7.79
CA LEU A 58 -23.76 3.64 7.81
C LEU A 58 -23.59 2.86 9.13
N TYR A 59 -24.01 3.46 10.25
CA TYR A 59 -24.06 2.78 11.54
C TYR A 59 -24.99 1.56 11.51
N SER A 60 -26.20 1.73 10.97
CA SER A 60 -27.18 0.66 10.89
C SER A 60 -26.64 -0.53 10.08
N GLN A 61 -25.94 -0.25 8.97
CA GLN A 61 -25.27 -1.28 8.16
C GLN A 61 -24.13 -1.95 8.92
N LEU A 62 -23.23 -1.18 9.54
CA LEU A 62 -22.12 -1.71 10.33
C LEU A 62 -22.60 -2.62 11.44
N ARG A 63 -23.61 -2.17 12.19
CA ARG A 63 -24.23 -2.93 13.26
C ARG A 63 -24.84 -4.22 12.74
N GLN A 64 -25.63 -4.15 11.68
CA GLN A 64 -26.25 -5.34 11.08
C GLN A 64 -25.18 -6.37 10.69
N PHE A 65 -24.16 -5.95 9.94
CA PHE A 65 -23.09 -6.85 9.52
C PHE A 65 -22.28 -7.40 10.69
N TYR A 66 -22.09 -6.62 11.75
CA TYR A 66 -21.42 -7.08 12.96
C TYR A 66 -22.25 -8.11 13.72
N ASP A 67 -23.54 -7.84 13.91
CA ASP A 67 -24.50 -8.74 14.58
C ASP A 67 -24.68 -10.06 13.81
N GLU A 68 -24.57 -10.02 12.47
CA GLU A 68 -24.61 -11.19 11.57
C GLU A 68 -23.25 -11.91 11.43
N GLY A 69 -22.16 -11.36 11.98
CA GLY A 69 -20.80 -11.90 11.83
C GLY A 69 -20.21 -11.75 10.43
N ASN A 70 -20.76 -10.87 9.59
CA ASN A 70 -20.30 -10.59 8.24
C ASN A 70 -19.17 -9.56 8.20
N PHE A 71 -18.01 -9.94 8.75
CA PHE A 71 -16.84 -9.07 8.87
C PHE A 71 -16.26 -8.60 7.53
N ASN A 72 -16.45 -9.36 6.44
CA ASN A 72 -16.02 -8.94 5.10
C ASN A 72 -16.79 -7.70 4.61
N GLU A 73 -18.11 -7.64 4.81
CA GLU A 73 -18.90 -6.47 4.42
C GLU A 73 -18.55 -5.24 5.26
N ILE A 74 -18.18 -5.41 6.54
CA ILE A 74 -17.63 -4.31 7.35
C ILE A 74 -16.33 -3.76 6.73
N MET A 75 -15.41 -4.65 6.30
CA MET A 75 -14.17 -4.22 5.63
C MET A 75 -14.44 -3.43 4.33
N PHE A 76 -15.52 -3.73 3.61
CA PHE A 76 -15.92 -2.97 2.42
C PHE A 76 -16.49 -1.59 2.71
N LEU A 77 -17.01 -1.36 3.92
CA LEU A 77 -17.50 -0.06 4.34
C LEU A 77 -16.36 0.89 4.76
N LEU A 78 -15.18 0.37 5.11
CA LEU A 78 -14.06 1.20 5.61
C LEU A 78 -13.70 2.39 4.70
N PRO A 79 -13.58 2.25 3.36
CA PRO A 79 -13.28 3.40 2.51
C PRO A 79 -14.38 4.47 2.46
N GLN A 80 -15.62 4.10 2.82
CA GLN A 80 -16.72 5.06 2.95
C GLN A 80 -16.67 5.75 4.31
N ILE A 81 -16.39 4.98 5.38
CA ILE A 81 -16.23 5.49 6.74
C ILE A 81 -15.07 6.47 6.83
N SER A 82 -13.96 6.20 6.14
CA SER A 82 -12.79 7.08 6.12
C SER A 82 -13.04 8.45 5.47
N ARG A 83 -14.21 8.67 4.85
CA ARG A 83 -14.63 9.96 4.28
C ARG A 83 -15.47 10.79 5.25
N LEU A 84 -15.88 10.21 6.38
CA LEU A 84 -16.56 10.96 7.42
C LEU A 84 -15.58 11.94 8.06
N ASN A 85 -16.03 13.17 8.31
CA ASN A 85 -15.23 14.18 9.00
C ASN A 85 -14.96 13.77 10.46
N ILE A 86 -15.96 13.16 11.10
CA ILE A 86 -15.89 12.66 12.47
C ILE A 86 -16.46 11.25 12.47
N ILE A 87 -15.63 10.28 12.83
CA ILE A 87 -16.03 8.88 12.95
C ILE A 87 -16.52 8.65 14.39
N PRO A 88 -17.75 8.15 14.59
CA PRO A 88 -18.27 7.92 15.93
C PRO A 88 -17.45 6.88 16.72
N PRO A 89 -17.35 6.98 18.06
CA PRO A 89 -16.56 6.04 18.88
C PRO A 89 -16.96 4.57 18.68
N ILE A 90 -18.26 4.31 18.50
CA ILE A 90 -18.77 2.96 18.26
C ILE A 90 -18.34 2.38 16.91
N PHE A 91 -18.08 3.21 15.90
CA PHE A 91 -17.54 2.76 14.62
C PHE A 91 -16.11 2.27 14.82
N HIS A 92 -15.28 3.07 15.50
CA HIS A 92 -13.92 2.69 15.85
C HIS A 92 -13.88 1.35 16.60
N LEU A 93 -14.80 1.13 17.54
CA LEU A 93 -14.90 -0.14 18.27
C LEU A 93 -15.25 -1.33 17.36
N ILE A 94 -16.27 -1.19 16.50
CA ILE A 94 -16.69 -2.23 15.54
C ILE A 94 -15.55 -2.54 14.55
N ILE A 95 -14.90 -1.50 14.02
CA ILE A 95 -13.77 -1.62 13.11
C ILE A 95 -12.61 -2.32 13.80
N GLY A 96 -12.28 -1.91 15.03
CA GLY A 96 -11.22 -2.52 15.83
C GLY A 96 -11.45 -4.02 16.04
N CYS A 97 -12.66 -4.41 16.48
CA CYS A 97 -13.04 -5.82 16.64
C CYS A 97 -12.96 -6.59 15.31
N THR A 98 -13.38 -5.96 14.21
CA THR A 98 -13.28 -6.54 12.87
C THR A 98 -11.81 -6.75 12.47
N MET A 99 -10.93 -5.78 12.75
CA MET A 99 -9.50 -5.90 12.49
C MET A 99 -8.84 -7.02 13.32
N VAL A 100 -9.28 -7.25 14.56
CA VAL A 100 -8.86 -8.42 15.37
C VAL A 100 -9.23 -9.72 14.65
N HIS A 101 -10.44 -9.82 14.09
CA HIS A 101 -10.89 -11.00 13.36
C HIS A 101 -9.98 -11.33 12.16
N PHE A 102 -9.50 -10.32 11.45
CA PHE A 102 -8.54 -10.46 10.35
C PHE A 102 -7.06 -10.52 10.78
N GLY A 103 -6.77 -10.49 12.08
CA GLY A 103 -5.41 -10.53 12.64
C GLY A 103 -4.59 -9.25 12.44
N ARG A 104 -5.23 -8.11 12.13
CA ARG A 104 -4.59 -6.78 12.00
C ARG A 104 -4.44 -6.11 13.37
N LEU A 105 -3.66 -6.70 14.25
CA LEU A 105 -3.66 -6.36 15.68
C LEU A 105 -3.27 -4.90 15.96
N SER A 106 -2.21 -4.37 15.33
CA SER A 106 -1.78 -2.99 15.55
C SER A 106 -2.88 -1.97 15.21
N SER A 107 -3.52 -2.13 14.05
CA SER A 107 -4.62 -1.27 13.61
C SER A 107 -5.82 -1.46 14.53
N ALA A 108 -6.14 -2.72 14.90
CA ALA A 108 -7.23 -3.02 15.82
C ALA A 108 -7.11 -2.32 17.18
N PHE A 109 -5.94 -2.42 17.82
CA PHE A 109 -5.69 -1.79 19.12
C PHE A 109 -5.77 -0.28 19.04
N ARG A 110 -5.30 0.33 17.94
CA ARG A 110 -5.44 1.77 17.73
C ARG A 110 -6.91 2.18 17.66
N GLU A 111 -7.73 1.49 16.86
CA GLU A 111 -9.15 1.84 16.73
C GLU A 111 -9.91 1.60 18.05
N ILE A 112 -9.64 0.51 18.78
CA ILE A 112 -10.22 0.28 20.11
C ILE A 112 -9.78 1.37 21.09
N GLY A 113 -8.51 1.76 21.09
CA GLY A 113 -7.99 2.83 21.93
C GLY A 113 -8.65 4.18 21.63
N VAL A 114 -8.81 4.53 20.34
CA VAL A 114 -9.53 5.74 19.91
C VAL A 114 -10.99 5.68 20.37
N ALA A 115 -11.66 4.53 20.26
CA ALA A 115 -13.02 4.36 20.75
C ALA A 115 -13.14 4.64 22.25
N ILE A 116 -12.20 4.12 23.07
CA ILE A 116 -12.15 4.34 24.52
C ILE A 116 -11.93 5.82 24.84
N CYS A 117 -10.98 6.47 24.16
CA CYS A 117 -10.67 7.89 24.39
C CYS A 117 -11.82 8.83 24.01
N LEU A 118 -12.60 8.46 22.98
CA LEU A 118 -13.73 9.25 22.50
C LEU A 118 -15.07 8.82 23.10
N ALA A 119 -15.08 7.90 24.08
CA ALA A 119 -16.32 7.40 24.67
C ALA A 119 -17.16 8.55 25.28
N PRO A 120 -18.49 8.60 25.03
CA PRO A 120 -19.34 9.71 25.49
C PRO A 120 -19.43 9.85 27.01
N ASN A 121 -19.36 8.73 27.71
CA ASN A 121 -19.60 8.66 29.15
C ASN A 121 -18.79 7.50 29.76
N GLU A 122 -18.69 7.48 31.09
CA GLU A 122 -17.94 6.46 31.81
C GLU A 122 -18.52 5.05 31.65
N VAL A 123 -19.83 4.91 31.43
CA VAL A 123 -20.48 3.60 31.24
C VAL A 123 -20.00 2.97 29.93
N ASP A 124 -20.05 3.72 28.83
CA ASP A 124 -19.56 3.28 27.53
C ASP A 124 -18.05 3.09 27.53
N ARG A 125 -17.29 3.97 28.20
CA ARG A 125 -15.85 3.82 28.35
C ARG A 125 -15.50 2.49 29.03
N LYS A 126 -16.18 2.13 30.12
CA LYS A 126 -16.00 0.84 30.80
C LYS A 126 -16.35 -0.34 29.88
N GLU A 127 -17.45 -0.26 29.14
CA GLU A 127 -17.81 -1.31 28.17
C GLU A 127 -16.74 -1.47 27.07
N PHE A 128 -16.15 -0.38 26.59
CA PHE A 128 -15.11 -0.45 25.57
C PHE A 128 -13.79 -1.01 26.14
N ILE A 129 -13.44 -0.67 27.38
CA ILE A 129 -12.28 -1.27 28.07
C ILE A 129 -12.50 -2.77 28.32
N LYS A 130 -13.74 -3.23 28.57
CA LYS A 130 -14.05 -4.67 28.64
C LYS A 130 -13.73 -5.39 27.33
N VAL A 131 -14.08 -4.78 26.18
CA VAL A 131 -13.74 -5.33 24.86
C VAL A 131 -12.22 -5.44 24.69
N LEU A 132 -11.47 -4.42 25.10
CA LEU A 132 -10.02 -4.44 25.07
C LEU A 132 -9.44 -5.55 25.98
N ALA A 133 -9.96 -5.70 27.20
CA ALA A 133 -9.55 -6.74 28.14
C ALA A 133 -9.75 -8.15 27.56
N PHE A 134 -10.92 -8.39 26.96
CA PHE A 134 -11.20 -9.67 26.30
C PHE A 134 -10.34 -9.90 25.05
N THR A 135 -9.98 -8.84 24.34
CA THR A 135 -9.06 -8.94 23.19
C THR A 135 -7.65 -9.35 23.64
N TYR A 136 -7.13 -8.75 24.72
CA TYR A 136 -5.87 -9.19 25.33
C TYR A 136 -5.94 -10.63 25.84
N ALA A 137 -7.07 -11.03 26.44
CA ALA A 137 -7.31 -12.40 26.87
C ALA A 137 -7.27 -13.40 25.70
N ASP A 138 -7.90 -13.06 24.57
CA ASP A 138 -7.86 -13.86 23.33
C ASP A 138 -6.44 -14.02 22.75
N LEU A 139 -5.56 -13.07 23.05
CA LEU A 139 -4.14 -13.09 22.67
C LEU A 139 -3.24 -13.75 23.73
N ASN A 140 -3.83 -14.25 24.83
CA ASN A 140 -3.12 -14.80 25.98
C ASN A 140 -2.16 -13.79 26.65
N ASP A 141 -2.47 -12.49 26.56
CA ASP A 141 -1.77 -11.42 27.26
C ASP A 141 -2.47 -11.11 28.58
N LYS A 142 -2.11 -11.87 29.61
CA LYS A 142 -2.71 -11.76 30.94
C LYS A 142 -2.47 -10.39 31.56
N ASP A 143 -1.24 -9.86 31.48
CA ASP A 143 -0.87 -8.64 32.19
C ASP A 143 -1.65 -7.44 31.66
N SER A 144 -1.77 -7.32 30.34
CA SER A 144 -2.58 -6.26 29.71
C SER A 144 -4.07 -6.43 29.99
N ALA A 145 -4.60 -7.67 29.97
CA ALA A 145 -6.00 -7.93 30.30
C ALA A 145 -6.34 -7.54 31.75
N MET A 146 -5.46 -7.85 32.71
CA MET A 146 -5.63 -7.44 34.11
C MET A 146 -5.42 -5.93 34.30
N GLY A 147 -4.55 -5.30 33.49
CA GLY A 147 -4.42 -3.83 33.45
C GLY A 147 -5.73 -3.14 33.10
N CYS A 148 -6.47 -3.65 32.11
CA CYS A 148 -7.80 -3.13 31.75
C CYS A 148 -8.82 -3.26 32.89
N LEU A 149 -8.77 -4.35 33.67
CA LEU A 149 -9.61 -4.49 34.87
C LEU A 149 -9.27 -3.45 35.93
N GLY A 150 -7.98 -3.14 36.11
CA GLY A 150 -7.52 -2.06 36.97
C GLY A 150 -8.12 -0.71 36.57
N GLU A 151 -8.09 -0.37 35.27
CA GLU A 151 -8.67 0.87 34.77
C GLU A 151 -10.20 0.94 35.00
N ILE A 152 -10.93 -0.16 34.75
CA ILE A 152 -12.37 -0.23 35.03
C ILE A 152 -12.65 0.00 36.52
N LEU A 153 -11.83 -0.59 37.40
CA LEU A 153 -11.93 -0.43 38.85
C LEU A 153 -11.66 1.01 39.28
N ASP A 154 -10.66 1.68 38.71
CA ASP A 154 -10.34 3.07 39.03
C ASP A 154 -11.45 4.03 38.59
N ILE A 155 -11.98 3.89 37.36
CA ILE A 155 -13.14 4.66 36.88
C ILE A 155 -14.34 4.45 37.81
N SER A 156 -14.58 3.20 38.21
CA SER A 156 -15.73 2.87 39.05
C SER A 156 -15.55 3.37 40.49
N ARG A 157 -14.33 3.41 41.04
CA ARG A 157 -14.04 3.94 42.37
C ARG A 157 -14.24 5.44 42.47
N GLY A 158 -13.88 6.19 41.43
CA GLY A 158 -14.04 7.64 41.37
C GLY A 158 -15.49 8.10 41.55
N SER A 159 -16.47 7.27 41.17
CA SER A 159 -17.89 7.61 41.18
C SER A 159 -18.69 7.09 42.39
N LEU A 160 -18.19 6.12 43.17
CA LEU A 160 -19.06 5.28 44.04
C LEU A 160 -18.56 5.01 45.47
N LEU A 161 -17.43 5.57 45.89
CA LEU A 161 -16.88 5.39 47.25
C LEU A 161 -17.91 5.74 48.35
N GLY A 162 -18.25 4.76 49.19
CA GLY A 162 -19.15 4.94 50.36
C GLY A 162 -20.64 4.72 50.10
N THR A 163 -21.04 4.27 48.91
CA THR A 163 -22.44 4.02 48.54
C THR A 163 -22.80 2.52 48.54
N LYS A 164 -24.09 2.17 48.66
CA LYS A 164 -24.58 0.77 48.49
C LYS A 164 -24.29 0.17 47.10
N GLN A 165 -23.99 1.03 46.12
CA GLN A 165 -23.64 0.61 44.76
C GLN A 165 -22.19 0.08 44.67
N PHE A 166 -21.35 0.33 45.69
CA PHE A 166 -19.98 -0.18 45.74
C PHE A 166 -19.91 -1.71 45.85
N ASP A 167 -20.79 -2.33 46.66
CA ASP A 167 -20.83 -3.78 46.80
C ASP A 167 -21.26 -4.48 45.50
N GLN A 168 -22.21 -3.87 44.77
CA GLN A 168 -22.63 -4.34 43.45
C GLN A 168 -21.48 -4.24 42.43
N MET A 169 -20.79 -3.09 42.39
CA MET A 169 -19.63 -2.90 41.52
C MET A 169 -18.53 -3.94 41.80
N LYS A 170 -18.24 -4.23 43.07
CA LYS A 170 -17.27 -5.25 43.46
C LYS A 170 -17.67 -6.63 42.92
N PHE A 171 -18.95 -6.99 43.04
CA PHE A 171 -19.47 -8.24 42.49
C PHE A 171 -19.30 -8.31 40.97
N ASP A 172 -19.67 -7.25 40.26
CA ASP A 172 -19.58 -7.18 38.80
C ASP A 172 -18.12 -7.29 38.30
N ILE A 173 -17.18 -6.63 38.97
CA ILE A 173 -15.74 -6.72 38.65
C ILE A 173 -15.20 -8.13 38.91
N CYS A 174 -15.56 -8.76 40.04
CA CYS A 174 -15.16 -10.13 40.32
C CYS A 174 -15.73 -11.12 39.29
N GLN A 175 -16.93 -10.88 38.77
CA GLN A 175 -17.50 -11.72 37.72
C GLN A 175 -16.74 -11.54 36.40
N LEU A 176 -16.45 -10.30 36.02
CA LEU A 176 -15.66 -9.99 34.82
C LEU A 176 -14.25 -10.60 34.88
N GLU A 177 -13.59 -10.56 36.04
CA GLU A 177 -12.29 -11.20 36.25
C GLU A 177 -12.35 -12.71 35.99
N LYS A 178 -13.38 -13.40 36.51
CA LYS A 178 -13.58 -14.83 36.25
C LYS A 178 -13.77 -15.12 34.77
N ASP A 179 -14.58 -14.32 34.09
CA ASP A 179 -14.85 -14.49 32.66
C ASP A 179 -13.57 -14.32 31.82
N ILE A 180 -12.73 -13.34 32.17
CA ILE A 180 -11.42 -13.12 31.53
C ILE A 180 -10.47 -14.30 31.80
N LEU A 181 -10.41 -14.82 33.02
CA LEU A 181 -9.55 -15.96 33.37
C LEU A 181 -9.95 -17.24 32.61
N ILE A 182 -11.25 -17.52 32.50
CA ILE A 182 -11.76 -18.63 31.68
C ILE A 182 -11.30 -18.48 30.24
N LYS A 183 -11.38 -17.26 29.70
CA LYS A 183 -10.99 -16.99 28.31
C LYS A 183 -9.49 -17.10 28.07
N LEU A 184 -8.66 -16.68 29.04
CA LEU A 184 -7.21 -16.91 29.04
C LEU A 184 -6.86 -18.41 29.06
N GLU A 185 -7.60 -19.22 29.82
CA GLU A 185 -7.41 -20.69 29.83
C GLU A 185 -7.76 -21.31 28.47
N GLN A 186 -8.86 -20.88 27.85
CA GLN A 186 -9.23 -21.31 26.50
C GLN A 186 -8.14 -20.93 25.47
N ALA A 187 -7.61 -19.71 25.54
CA ALA A 187 -6.57 -19.23 24.63
C ALA A 187 -5.29 -20.09 24.70
N LYS A 188 -4.92 -20.61 25.89
CA LYS A 188 -3.78 -21.54 26.05
C LYS A 188 -3.97 -22.87 25.33
N THR A 189 -5.21 -23.34 25.20
CA THR A 189 -5.52 -24.62 24.55
C THR A 189 -5.65 -24.51 23.02
N ASN A 190 -5.94 -23.31 22.52
CA ASN A 190 -6.03 -23.03 21.08
C ASN A 190 -4.63 -22.93 20.46
N LYS A 191 -4.26 -23.95 19.67
CA LYS A 191 -2.96 -24.00 18.96
C LYS A 191 -2.77 -22.92 17.88
N GLN A 192 -3.83 -22.20 17.51
CA GLN A 192 -3.74 -21.04 16.62
C GLN A 192 -4.21 -19.78 17.37
N PRO A 193 -3.28 -18.95 17.88
CA PRO A 193 -3.64 -17.64 18.40
C PRO A 193 -4.27 -16.78 17.29
N VAL A 194 -5.06 -15.78 17.67
CA VAL A 194 -5.63 -14.79 16.73
C VAL A 194 -4.54 -14.16 15.83
N ALA A 195 -3.30 -14.05 16.33
CA ALA A 195 -2.11 -13.62 15.59
C ALA A 195 -1.77 -14.47 14.34
N GLY A 196 -2.31 -15.68 14.20
CA GLY A 196 -2.11 -16.57 13.03
C GLY A 196 -3.25 -16.56 12.01
N LYS A 197 -4.28 -15.72 12.19
CA LYS A 197 -5.48 -15.69 11.31
C LYS A 197 -5.36 -14.78 10.08
N THR A 198 -4.24 -14.08 9.89
CA THR A 198 -4.04 -13.20 8.73
C THR A 198 -4.00 -14.04 7.44
N LYS A 199 -5.01 -13.85 6.59
CA LYS A 199 -5.03 -14.43 5.23
C LYS A 199 -3.83 -13.95 4.43
N SER A 200 -3.30 -14.81 3.56
CA SER A 200 -2.26 -14.39 2.62
C SER A 200 -2.77 -13.27 1.72
N PHE A 201 -1.87 -12.46 1.15
CA PHE A 201 -2.27 -11.37 0.25
C PHE A 201 -3.05 -11.90 -0.97
N ASP A 202 -2.63 -13.04 -1.51
CA ASP A 202 -3.31 -13.71 -2.62
C ASP A 202 -4.73 -14.11 -2.24
N ASP A 203 -4.92 -14.72 -1.05
CA ASP A 203 -6.24 -15.13 -0.55
C ASP A 203 -7.17 -13.93 -0.33
N GLN A 204 -6.65 -12.83 0.21
CA GLN A 204 -7.42 -11.59 0.37
C GLN A 204 -7.92 -11.09 -0.99
N VAL A 205 -7.09 -11.12 -2.04
CA VAL A 205 -7.48 -10.71 -3.39
C VAL A 205 -8.47 -11.69 -4.02
N LEU A 206 -8.33 -12.99 -3.78
CA LEU A 206 -9.27 -14.00 -4.25
C LEU A 206 -10.65 -13.86 -3.59
N ASP A 207 -10.72 -13.50 -2.30
CA ASP A 207 -11.98 -13.18 -1.63
C ASP A 207 -12.70 -12.01 -2.32
N LEU A 208 -11.97 -10.95 -2.69
CA LEU A 208 -12.54 -9.81 -3.41
C LEU A 208 -13.18 -10.23 -4.74
N ILE A 209 -12.48 -11.12 -5.47
CA ILE A 209 -12.95 -11.65 -6.75
C ILE A 209 -14.21 -12.51 -6.53
N ALA A 210 -14.19 -13.39 -5.52
CA ALA A 210 -15.32 -14.25 -5.18
C ALA A 210 -16.57 -13.45 -4.76
N LEU A 211 -16.38 -12.31 -4.11
CA LEU A 211 -17.45 -11.39 -3.69
C LEU A 211 -17.92 -10.46 -4.82
N ASN A 212 -17.41 -10.62 -6.05
CA ASN A 212 -17.72 -9.79 -7.22
C ASN A 212 -17.49 -8.28 -7.00
N LYS A 213 -16.56 -7.91 -6.11
CA LYS A 213 -16.21 -6.51 -5.84
C LYS A 213 -15.07 -6.10 -6.78
N ILE A 214 -15.42 -5.56 -7.94
CA ILE A 214 -14.45 -5.17 -8.97
C ILE A 214 -13.98 -3.73 -8.72
N SER A 215 -12.67 -3.56 -8.50
CA SER A 215 -12.04 -2.25 -8.40
C SER A 215 -11.65 -1.69 -9.78
N PRO A 216 -11.50 -0.36 -9.94
CA PRO A 216 -11.04 0.24 -11.19
C PRO A 216 -9.73 -0.39 -11.66
N LYS A 217 -9.60 -0.71 -12.95
CA LYS A 217 -8.42 -1.42 -13.48
C LYS A 217 -7.09 -0.71 -13.25
N ASP A 218 -7.12 0.61 -13.15
CA ASP A 218 -5.93 1.44 -12.94
C ASP A 218 -5.57 1.63 -11.46
N SER A 219 -6.46 1.24 -10.53
CA SER A 219 -6.21 1.28 -9.08
C SER A 219 -5.22 0.21 -8.64
N PHE A 220 -4.60 0.38 -7.47
CA PHE A 220 -3.68 -0.62 -6.92
C PHE A 220 -4.40 -1.97 -6.73
N THR A 221 -5.59 -1.94 -6.12
CA THR A 221 -6.40 -3.12 -5.85
C THR A 221 -6.83 -3.81 -7.14
N GLY A 222 -7.30 -3.04 -8.13
CA GLY A 222 -7.74 -3.57 -9.42
C GLY A 222 -6.60 -4.23 -10.20
N LYS A 223 -5.40 -3.63 -10.19
CA LYS A 223 -4.20 -4.26 -10.76
C LYS A 223 -3.87 -5.58 -10.08
N CYS A 224 -3.89 -5.62 -8.74
CA CYS A 224 -3.66 -6.85 -7.98
C CYS A 224 -4.68 -7.94 -8.32
N GLN A 225 -5.97 -7.59 -8.44
CA GLN A 225 -7.03 -8.53 -8.86
C GLN A 225 -6.75 -9.14 -10.24
N ILE A 226 -6.36 -8.33 -11.22
CA ILE A 226 -6.04 -8.82 -12.56
C ILE A 226 -4.83 -9.75 -12.51
N ILE A 227 -3.74 -9.32 -11.87
CA ILE A 227 -2.49 -10.08 -11.79
C ILE A 227 -2.70 -11.43 -11.12
N ILE A 228 -3.27 -11.44 -9.91
CA ILE A 228 -3.45 -12.65 -9.11
C ILE A 228 -4.48 -13.59 -9.76
N SER A 229 -5.54 -13.07 -10.37
CA SER A 229 -6.49 -13.89 -11.12
C SER A 229 -5.82 -14.61 -12.30
N LYS A 230 -4.99 -13.90 -13.06
CA LYS A 230 -4.27 -14.47 -14.22
C LYS A 230 -3.23 -15.49 -13.81
N ILE A 231 -2.47 -15.23 -12.73
CA ILE A 231 -1.50 -16.17 -12.18
C ILE A 231 -2.20 -17.45 -11.68
N ASN A 232 -3.31 -17.34 -10.94
CA ASN A 232 -4.06 -18.51 -10.46
C ASN A 232 -4.68 -19.33 -11.61
N GLN A 233 -5.18 -18.67 -12.67
CA GLN A 233 -5.65 -19.36 -13.87
C GLN A 233 -4.50 -20.10 -14.57
N ALA A 234 -3.32 -19.47 -14.68
CA ALA A 234 -2.14 -20.10 -15.24
C ALA A 234 -1.67 -21.29 -14.40
N ASP A 235 -1.69 -21.17 -13.06
CA ASP A 235 -1.40 -22.27 -12.14
C ASP A 235 -2.32 -23.46 -12.40
N ALA A 236 -3.64 -23.25 -12.38
CA ALA A 236 -4.62 -24.31 -12.62
C ALA A 236 -4.36 -25.07 -13.94
N LEU A 237 -4.03 -24.34 -15.01
CA LEU A 237 -3.69 -24.93 -16.31
C LEU A 237 -2.36 -25.70 -16.28
N LEU A 238 -1.33 -25.16 -15.61
CA LEU A 238 -0.04 -25.81 -15.47
C LEU A 238 -0.12 -27.06 -14.59
N GLN A 239 -0.91 -27.05 -13.52
CA GLN A 239 -1.19 -28.23 -12.69
C GLN A 239 -1.95 -29.30 -13.46
N GLN A 240 -2.93 -28.91 -14.29
CA GLN A 240 -3.62 -29.84 -15.16
C GLN A 240 -2.65 -30.47 -16.18
N TRP A 241 -1.81 -29.64 -16.80
CA TRP A 241 -0.77 -30.12 -17.70
C TRP A 241 0.24 -31.04 -16.98
N ASP A 242 0.65 -30.73 -15.76
CA ASP A 242 1.62 -31.54 -15.01
C ASP A 242 1.10 -32.96 -14.76
N LYS A 243 -0.21 -33.08 -14.49
CA LYS A 243 -0.91 -34.36 -14.32
C LYS A 243 -1.10 -35.11 -15.64
N GLU A 244 -1.54 -34.43 -16.69
CA GLU A 244 -1.95 -35.08 -17.95
C GLU A 244 -0.82 -35.23 -18.98
N ARG A 245 0.22 -34.39 -18.89
CA ARG A 245 1.33 -34.23 -19.85
C ARG A 245 0.90 -34.08 -21.31
N LYS A 246 -0.31 -33.56 -21.55
CA LYS A 246 -0.88 -33.33 -22.89
C LYS A 246 -0.80 -31.85 -23.29
N PRO A 247 -0.67 -31.53 -24.58
CA PRO A 247 -0.66 -30.14 -25.04
C PRO A 247 -1.98 -29.44 -24.69
N LEU A 248 -1.88 -28.24 -24.12
CA LEU A 248 -3.01 -27.40 -23.77
C LEU A 248 -3.56 -26.71 -25.03
N LEU A 249 -4.66 -27.25 -25.59
CA LEU A 249 -5.18 -26.83 -26.90
C LEU A 249 -6.09 -25.58 -26.87
N LYS A 250 -6.66 -25.21 -25.71
CA LYS A 250 -7.69 -24.14 -25.62
C LYS A 250 -7.24 -22.87 -24.90
N GLN A 251 -6.30 -22.97 -23.95
CA GLN A 251 -5.81 -21.84 -23.18
C GLN A 251 -4.29 -21.94 -23.03
N ASN A 252 -3.60 -20.84 -23.29
CA ASN A 252 -2.15 -20.77 -23.21
C ASN A 252 -1.74 -20.12 -21.87
N PRO A 253 -1.12 -20.86 -20.93
CA PRO A 253 -0.68 -20.30 -19.65
C PRO A 253 0.35 -19.18 -19.84
N LEU A 254 1.17 -19.23 -20.91
CA LEU A 254 2.15 -18.17 -21.20
C LEU A 254 1.48 -16.84 -21.52
N LYS A 255 0.36 -16.88 -22.28
CA LYS A 255 -0.41 -15.67 -22.60
C LYS A 255 -0.97 -15.04 -21.32
N LEU A 256 -1.52 -15.84 -20.41
CA LEU A 256 -2.05 -15.34 -19.12
C LEU A 256 -0.96 -14.69 -18.26
N LEU A 257 0.22 -15.30 -18.19
CA LEU A 257 1.35 -14.75 -17.44
C LEU A 257 1.88 -13.46 -18.07
N ILE A 258 1.96 -13.38 -19.40
CA ILE A 258 2.32 -12.13 -20.09
C ILE A 258 1.28 -11.05 -19.82
N GLU A 259 -0.01 -11.35 -19.95
CA GLU A 259 -1.08 -10.39 -19.61
C GLU A 259 -0.95 -9.89 -18.17
N ALA A 260 -0.57 -10.74 -17.21
CA ALA A 260 -0.31 -10.33 -15.84
C ALA A 260 0.91 -9.40 -15.71
N ILE A 261 2.03 -9.74 -16.36
CA ILE A 261 3.26 -8.91 -16.37
C ILE A 261 2.97 -7.51 -16.93
N LEU A 262 2.19 -7.44 -18.00
CA LEU A 262 1.88 -6.20 -18.71
C LEU A 262 0.99 -5.24 -17.91
N VAL A 263 0.33 -5.70 -16.84
CA VAL A 263 -0.40 -4.81 -15.91
C VAL A 263 0.55 -3.81 -15.22
N LEU A 264 1.83 -4.16 -15.07
CA LEU A 264 2.84 -3.36 -14.36
C LEU A 264 2.36 -2.94 -12.96
N GLY A 265 1.91 -3.92 -12.18
CA GLY A 265 1.51 -3.72 -10.78
C GLY A 265 2.68 -3.78 -9.79
N GLN A 266 2.38 -3.73 -8.49
CA GLN A 266 3.39 -3.86 -7.44
C GLN A 266 3.89 -5.31 -7.33
N SER A 267 5.15 -5.48 -6.94
CA SER A 267 5.85 -6.78 -6.91
C SER A 267 5.14 -7.83 -6.06
N ILE A 268 4.44 -7.43 -4.99
CA ILE A 268 3.76 -8.36 -4.08
C ILE A 268 2.70 -9.22 -4.78
N ALA A 269 1.99 -8.67 -5.77
CA ALA A 269 0.97 -9.38 -6.52
C ALA A 269 1.56 -10.48 -7.43
N TYR A 270 2.87 -10.44 -7.69
CA TYR A 270 3.56 -11.38 -8.57
C TYR A 270 4.26 -12.51 -7.81
N TYR A 271 4.23 -12.54 -6.47
CA TYR A 271 4.92 -13.60 -5.72
C TYR A 271 4.43 -15.01 -6.06
N GLY A 272 3.16 -15.17 -6.48
CA GLY A 272 2.65 -16.42 -7.01
C GLY A 272 3.47 -16.96 -8.19
N MET A 273 4.03 -16.11 -9.05
CA MET A 273 4.88 -16.54 -10.18
C MET A 273 6.16 -17.25 -9.73
N LEU A 274 6.74 -16.85 -8.60
CA LEU A 274 7.93 -17.52 -8.06
C LEU A 274 7.61 -18.95 -7.61
N LYS A 275 6.39 -19.20 -7.12
CA LYS A 275 5.91 -20.55 -6.77
C LYS A 275 5.70 -21.42 -8.01
N LEU A 276 5.27 -20.83 -9.12
CA LEU A 276 5.02 -21.52 -10.39
C LEU A 276 6.29 -21.87 -11.17
N GLU A 277 7.38 -21.17 -10.90
CA GLU A 277 8.61 -21.26 -11.67
C GLU A 277 9.13 -22.70 -11.91
N PRO A 278 9.15 -23.61 -10.93
CA PRO A 278 9.63 -24.98 -11.16
C PRO A 278 8.81 -25.72 -12.22
N ILE A 279 7.48 -25.63 -12.16
CA ILE A 279 6.56 -26.28 -13.10
C ILE A 279 6.61 -25.58 -14.46
N MET A 280 6.72 -24.25 -14.46
CA MET A 280 6.90 -23.47 -15.68
C MET A 280 8.17 -23.83 -16.43
N ASN A 281 9.30 -24.06 -15.74
CA ASN A 281 10.55 -24.46 -16.38
C ASN A 281 10.41 -25.83 -17.07
N GLN A 282 9.72 -26.79 -16.44
CA GLN A 282 9.40 -28.07 -17.09
C GLN A 282 8.50 -27.88 -18.32
N TYR A 283 7.52 -26.97 -18.23
CA TYR A 283 6.62 -26.65 -19.34
C TYR A 283 7.37 -25.98 -20.51
N PHE A 284 8.32 -25.10 -20.23
CA PHE A 284 9.20 -24.49 -21.23
C PHE A 284 10.00 -25.54 -22.00
N GLU A 285 10.63 -26.48 -21.29
CA GLU A 285 11.37 -27.57 -21.91
C GLU A 285 10.47 -28.45 -22.79
N PHE A 286 9.26 -28.74 -22.32
CA PHE A 286 8.25 -29.48 -23.09
C PHE A 286 7.89 -28.78 -24.40
N ILE A 287 7.60 -27.47 -24.36
CA ILE A 287 7.31 -26.68 -25.56
C ILE A 287 8.49 -26.68 -26.53
N GLU A 288 9.70 -26.43 -26.03
CA GLU A 288 10.91 -26.40 -26.86
C GLU A 288 11.18 -27.76 -27.53
N ASN A 289 10.96 -28.86 -26.82
CA ASN A 289 11.13 -30.21 -27.34
C ASN A 289 10.04 -30.58 -28.37
N HIS A 290 8.79 -30.16 -28.15
CA HIS A 290 7.72 -30.29 -29.14
C HIS A 290 7.98 -29.44 -30.41
N ALA A 291 8.56 -28.25 -30.26
CA ALA A 291 8.94 -27.42 -31.40
C ALA A 291 10.10 -28.03 -32.21
N LYS A 292 11.04 -28.72 -31.55
CA LYS A 292 12.16 -29.41 -32.21
C LYS A 292 11.73 -30.67 -32.96
N THR A 293 10.77 -31.43 -32.44
CA THR A 293 10.26 -32.68 -33.04
C THR A 293 9.34 -32.45 -34.25
N ASN A 294 8.65 -31.30 -34.32
CA ASN A 294 7.81 -30.91 -35.45
C ASN A 294 8.57 -30.24 -36.62
N LYS A 295 9.91 -30.22 -36.62
CA LYS A 295 10.66 -29.83 -37.82
C LYS A 295 10.49 -30.91 -38.89
N PRO A 296 10.00 -30.61 -40.10
CA PRO A 296 9.95 -31.62 -41.17
C PRO A 296 11.36 -32.18 -41.37
N PRO A 297 11.51 -33.51 -41.59
CA PRO A 297 12.82 -34.08 -41.82
C PRO A 297 13.46 -33.36 -43.00
N LYS A 298 14.74 -32.96 -42.86
CA LYS A 298 15.54 -32.44 -43.97
C LYS A 298 15.47 -33.47 -45.10
N THR A 299 14.63 -33.23 -46.10
CA THR A 299 14.61 -34.01 -47.32
C THR A 299 15.94 -33.81 -48.00
N ARG A 300 16.78 -34.85 -47.91
CA ARG A 300 17.93 -35.07 -48.80
C ARG A 300 17.40 -34.91 -50.22
N ALA A 301 17.89 -33.91 -50.94
CA ALA A 301 17.60 -33.77 -52.36
C ALA A 301 18.04 -35.06 -53.06
N VAL A 302 17.08 -35.82 -53.59
CA VAL A 302 17.33 -36.85 -54.58
C VAL A 302 16.52 -36.48 -55.81
N SER A 303 17.25 -36.31 -56.89
CA SER A 303 16.81 -36.03 -58.25
C SER A 303 15.67 -36.96 -58.71
N ALA A 304 14.87 -36.41 -59.61
CA ALA A 304 13.78 -37.06 -60.34
C ALA A 304 14.11 -38.47 -60.83
N PHE A 305 13.11 -39.37 -60.82
CA PHE A 305 12.73 -40.30 -61.88
C PHE A 305 11.69 -41.28 -61.30
N PHE A 306 10.40 -41.05 -61.57
CA PHE A 306 9.50 -42.09 -62.06
C PHE A 306 8.21 -41.45 -62.58
N LEU A 307 8.09 -41.52 -63.89
CA LEU A 307 6.94 -41.27 -64.73
C LEU A 307 6.11 -42.58 -64.75
N GLY A 308 4.77 -42.51 -64.76
CA GLY A 308 3.95 -43.62 -65.28
C GLY A 308 2.63 -43.87 -64.56
N GLY A 309 1.55 -43.23 -65.04
CA GLY A 309 0.18 -43.52 -64.62
C GLY A 309 -0.82 -42.52 -65.20
N LEU A 310 -1.09 -42.64 -66.50
CA LEU A 310 -1.95 -41.80 -67.33
C LEU A 310 -3.45 -41.91 -66.92
N THR A 311 -4.12 -40.83 -66.48
CA THR A 311 -5.09 -39.96 -67.23
C THR A 311 -6.59 -40.43 -67.16
N PRO A 312 -7.61 -39.67 -67.66
CA PRO A 312 -8.50 -38.82 -66.84
C PRO A 312 -10.02 -38.87 -67.26
N LEU A 313 -10.94 -38.31 -66.48
CA LEU A 313 -12.29 -37.92 -66.92
C LEU A 313 -12.72 -36.72 -66.04
N SER A 314 -12.70 -35.45 -66.46
CA SER A 314 -13.31 -34.73 -67.59
C SER A 314 -14.71 -34.17 -67.29
N VAL A 315 -14.80 -32.84 -67.44
CA VAL A 315 -15.95 -31.98 -67.83
C VAL A 315 -16.79 -31.25 -66.75
N ASN A 316 -16.39 -29.97 -66.62
CA ASN A 316 -17.14 -28.70 -66.70
C ASN A 316 -18.25 -28.30 -65.72
N GLY A 317 -18.06 -27.10 -65.15
CA GLY A 317 -18.94 -25.96 -65.47
C GLY A 317 -18.98 -24.85 -64.41
N GLY A 318 -18.39 -23.68 -64.69
CA GLY A 318 -18.83 -22.41 -64.10
C GLY A 318 -17.74 -21.48 -63.52
N ASN A 319 -17.35 -20.48 -64.31
CA ASN A 319 -16.49 -19.36 -63.95
C ASN A 319 -17.01 -18.53 -62.76
N GLY A 320 -16.09 -17.99 -61.95
CA GLY A 320 -16.35 -16.81 -61.12
C GLY A 320 -15.35 -16.62 -59.97
N ASN A 321 -14.36 -15.74 -60.18
CA ASN A 321 -13.33 -15.31 -59.23
C ASN A 321 -13.75 -15.28 -57.74
N ALA A 322 -13.07 -16.10 -56.94
CA ALA A 322 -12.77 -15.82 -55.54
C ALA A 322 -11.38 -16.36 -55.24
N ASN A 323 -10.36 -15.50 -55.28
CA ASN A 323 -9.03 -15.83 -54.77
C ASN A 323 -9.12 -15.96 -53.24
N VAL A 324 -9.45 -17.17 -52.80
CA VAL A 324 -9.13 -17.69 -51.47
C VAL A 324 -7.69 -18.16 -51.54
N SER A 325 -6.75 -17.33 -51.06
CA SER A 325 -5.40 -17.79 -50.73
C SER A 325 -5.22 -17.79 -49.20
N ALA A 326 -5.82 -18.80 -48.57
CA ALA A 326 -5.37 -19.26 -47.27
C ALA A 326 -4.16 -20.19 -47.46
N THR A 327 -3.41 -20.35 -46.37
CA THR A 327 -2.43 -21.41 -46.08
C THR A 327 -1.04 -21.32 -46.70
N SER A 328 -0.13 -20.64 -46.00
CA SER A 328 1.11 -21.26 -45.45
C SER A 328 2.05 -20.22 -44.77
N ALA A 329 1.58 -19.55 -43.72
CA ALA A 329 2.42 -18.65 -42.89
C ALA A 329 2.21 -18.80 -41.37
N SER A 330 1.35 -19.73 -40.92
CA SER A 330 0.87 -19.76 -39.52
C SER A 330 1.75 -20.52 -38.53
N SER A 331 2.70 -21.35 -38.95
CA SER A 331 3.53 -22.14 -38.01
C SER A 331 4.85 -21.48 -37.61
N LEU A 332 5.43 -20.63 -38.46
CA LEU A 332 6.65 -19.89 -38.14
C LEU A 332 6.36 -18.70 -37.22
N ASN A 333 5.29 -17.93 -37.47
CA ASN A 333 4.92 -16.77 -36.65
C ASN A 333 4.46 -17.16 -35.22
N SER A 334 3.82 -18.32 -35.05
CA SER A 334 3.41 -18.80 -33.71
C SER A 334 4.60 -19.23 -32.84
N THR A 335 5.65 -19.77 -33.46
CA THR A 335 6.84 -20.28 -32.76
C THR A 335 7.75 -19.14 -32.30
N TYR A 336 7.91 -18.09 -33.13
CA TYR A 336 8.62 -16.87 -32.75
C TYR A 336 7.93 -16.13 -31.59
N SER A 337 6.59 -16.02 -31.63
CA SER A 337 5.81 -15.42 -30.55
C SER A 337 5.95 -16.18 -29.23
N THR A 338 5.98 -17.52 -29.26
CA THR A 338 6.08 -18.35 -28.04
C THR A 338 7.47 -18.24 -27.39
N ALA A 339 8.55 -18.28 -28.17
CA ALA A 339 9.90 -18.14 -27.63
C ALA A 339 10.14 -16.76 -27.01
N GLN A 340 9.61 -15.69 -27.61
CA GLN A 340 9.63 -14.34 -27.04
C GLN A 340 8.86 -14.27 -25.72
N GLN A 341 7.65 -14.84 -25.65
CA GLN A 341 6.86 -14.91 -24.40
C GLN A 341 7.64 -15.62 -23.29
N MET A 342 8.32 -16.73 -23.61
CA MET A 342 9.16 -17.44 -22.64
C MET A 342 10.29 -16.57 -22.10
N LYS A 343 10.97 -15.80 -22.97
CA LYS A 343 12.04 -14.87 -22.56
C LYS A 343 11.54 -13.76 -21.67
N ILE A 344 10.39 -13.15 -21.98
CA ILE A 344 9.79 -12.09 -21.15
C ILE A 344 9.43 -12.64 -19.77
N ILE A 345 8.81 -13.83 -19.70
CA ILE A 345 8.45 -14.46 -18.42
C ILE A 345 9.69 -14.79 -17.59
N LYS A 346 10.72 -15.40 -18.21
CA LYS A 346 12.00 -15.71 -17.54
C LYS A 346 12.68 -14.43 -17.04
N GLY A 347 12.74 -13.39 -17.88
CA GLY A 347 13.32 -12.10 -17.51
C GLY A 347 12.59 -11.43 -16.35
N PHE A 348 11.25 -11.50 -16.34
CA PHE A 348 10.46 -10.96 -15.24
C PHE A 348 10.66 -11.73 -13.93
N ILE A 349 10.75 -13.06 -13.97
CA ILE A 349 11.08 -13.86 -12.78
C ILE A 349 12.49 -13.54 -12.26
N ALA A 350 13.47 -13.40 -13.15
CA ALA A 350 14.82 -12.98 -12.77
C ALA A 350 14.79 -11.59 -12.10
N MET A 351 13.98 -10.66 -12.61
CA MET A 351 13.76 -9.34 -12.00
C MET A 351 13.13 -9.45 -10.60
N LEU A 352 12.13 -10.32 -10.40
CA LEU A 352 11.51 -10.57 -9.07
C LEU A 352 12.50 -11.15 -8.05
N ARG A 353 13.50 -11.90 -8.53
CA ARG A 353 14.63 -12.41 -7.72
C ARG A 353 15.74 -11.38 -7.49
N HIS A 354 15.57 -10.16 -7.99
CA HIS A 354 16.58 -9.10 -7.99
C HIS A 354 17.85 -9.43 -8.81
N ASN A 355 17.78 -10.38 -9.76
CA ASN A 355 18.84 -10.62 -10.74
C ASN A 355 18.65 -9.73 -11.97
N TYR A 356 18.90 -8.43 -11.80
CA TYR A 356 18.60 -7.42 -12.82
C TYR A 356 19.43 -7.54 -14.09
N ARG A 357 20.65 -8.09 -14.00
CA ARG A 357 21.52 -8.28 -15.18
C ARG A 357 20.96 -9.33 -16.12
N GLU A 358 20.66 -10.52 -15.58
CA GLU A 358 20.02 -11.60 -16.34
C GLU A 358 18.67 -11.15 -16.92
N ALA A 359 17.87 -10.43 -16.11
CA ALA A 359 16.59 -9.90 -16.56
C ALA A 359 16.74 -8.94 -17.75
N SER A 360 17.70 -8.01 -17.69
CA SER A 360 17.98 -7.08 -18.78
C SER A 360 18.38 -7.80 -20.07
N ASP A 361 19.25 -8.82 -19.98
CA ASP A 361 19.70 -9.59 -21.14
C ASP A 361 18.53 -10.34 -21.79
N LEU A 362 17.67 -10.96 -20.99
CA LEU A 362 16.46 -11.64 -21.47
C LEU A 362 15.45 -10.68 -22.12
N PHE A 363 15.29 -9.46 -21.59
CA PHE A 363 14.43 -8.45 -22.21
C PHE A 363 15.01 -7.88 -23.50
N ASN A 364 16.34 -7.69 -23.59
CA ASN A 364 17.02 -7.33 -24.84
C ASN A 364 16.77 -8.38 -25.93
N GLU A 365 16.86 -9.65 -25.55
CA GLU A 365 16.64 -10.77 -26.45
C GLU A 365 15.18 -10.99 -26.88
N ALA A 366 14.24 -10.39 -26.16
CA ALA A 366 12.80 -10.44 -26.43
C ALA A 366 12.28 -9.16 -27.11
N GLU A 367 13.16 -8.19 -27.35
CA GLU A 367 12.85 -6.90 -27.94
C GLU A 367 12.43 -7.05 -29.41
N ASP A 368 11.20 -6.65 -29.72
CA ASP A 368 10.66 -6.64 -31.08
C ASP A 368 9.69 -5.47 -31.21
N GLU A 369 10.03 -4.53 -32.09
CA GLU A 369 9.26 -3.29 -32.31
C GLU A 369 7.84 -3.55 -32.83
N ASN A 370 7.58 -4.74 -33.37
CA ASN A 370 6.27 -5.14 -33.87
C ASN A 370 5.34 -5.69 -32.78
N LEU A 371 5.80 -5.77 -31.52
CA LEU A 371 4.97 -6.25 -30.42
C LEU A 371 4.02 -5.15 -29.94
N ASP A 372 2.73 -5.51 -29.79
CA ASP A 372 1.69 -4.64 -29.22
C ASP A 372 2.05 -4.08 -27.82
N TYR A 373 2.94 -4.76 -27.11
CA TYR A 373 3.40 -4.42 -25.78
C TYR A 373 4.89 -4.06 -25.70
N TYR A 374 5.52 -3.70 -26.83
CA TYR A 374 6.93 -3.31 -26.92
C TYR A 374 7.34 -2.28 -25.86
N SER A 375 6.54 -1.22 -25.65
CA SER A 375 6.82 -0.18 -24.65
C SER A 375 6.87 -0.70 -23.21
N HIS A 376 6.11 -1.76 -22.89
CA HIS A 376 6.12 -2.37 -21.56
C HIS A 376 7.39 -3.21 -21.33
N VAL A 377 7.86 -3.91 -22.36
CA VAL A 377 9.13 -4.66 -22.29
C VAL A 377 10.31 -3.69 -22.19
N LEU A 378 10.27 -2.59 -22.95
CA LEU A 378 11.28 -1.53 -22.87
C LEU A 378 11.40 -0.91 -21.47
N ILE A 379 10.27 -0.59 -20.83
CA ILE A 379 10.34 0.00 -19.48
C ILE A 379 10.92 -1.00 -18.49
N LEU A 380 10.52 -2.29 -18.54
CA LEU A 380 11.09 -3.36 -17.71
C LEU A 380 12.60 -3.52 -17.90
N LYS A 381 13.07 -3.51 -19.15
CA LYS A 381 14.48 -3.48 -19.50
C LYS A 381 15.20 -2.29 -18.88
N TYR A 382 14.70 -1.08 -19.07
CA TYR A 382 15.34 0.13 -18.54
C TYR A 382 15.38 0.16 -17.01
N ILE A 383 14.34 -0.36 -16.35
CA ILE A 383 14.32 -0.53 -14.89
C ILE A 383 15.42 -1.49 -14.45
N CYS A 384 15.55 -2.64 -15.10
CA CYS A 384 16.58 -3.61 -14.77
C CYS A 384 17.98 -3.00 -14.91
N GLN A 385 18.22 -2.30 -16.04
CA GLN A 385 19.47 -1.57 -16.25
C GLN A 385 19.72 -0.54 -15.14
N SER A 386 18.70 0.22 -14.75
CA SER A 386 18.83 1.28 -13.73
C SER A 386 19.20 0.77 -12.34
N ASN A 387 18.88 -0.50 -12.05
CA ASN A 387 19.19 -1.16 -10.79
C ASN A 387 20.53 -1.90 -10.81
N ASP A 388 21.25 -1.91 -11.93
CA ASP A 388 22.62 -2.42 -11.98
C ASP A 388 23.55 -1.51 -11.17
N GLN A 389 24.38 -2.12 -10.31
CA GLN A 389 25.28 -1.43 -9.41
C GLN A 389 26.48 -0.81 -10.15
N GLN A 390 26.81 -1.29 -11.35
CA GLN A 390 28.04 -0.92 -12.07
C GLN A 390 27.92 0.29 -13.01
N LEU A 391 26.76 0.94 -13.12
CA LEU A 391 26.54 2.02 -14.07
C LEU A 391 27.33 3.30 -13.79
N HIS A 392 27.89 3.89 -14.85
CA HIS A 392 28.55 5.19 -14.81
C HIS A 392 27.57 6.36 -15.00
N ARG A 393 28.00 7.58 -14.63
CA ARG A 393 27.18 8.80 -14.68
C ARG A 393 26.48 9.01 -16.05
N ARG A 394 27.23 8.92 -17.15
CA ARG A 394 26.70 9.17 -18.51
C ARG A 394 25.64 8.14 -18.91
N GLU A 395 25.80 6.89 -18.48
CA GLU A 395 24.85 5.81 -18.75
C GLU A 395 23.55 6.04 -17.97
N LEU A 396 23.65 6.47 -16.71
CA LEU A 396 22.48 6.85 -15.89
C LEU A 396 21.72 8.05 -16.47
N GLU A 397 22.42 9.05 -17.00
CA GLU A 397 21.78 10.20 -17.69
C GLU A 397 21.01 9.74 -18.94
N ILE A 398 21.66 8.96 -19.81
CA ILE A 398 21.02 8.39 -21.01
C ILE A 398 19.81 7.54 -20.63
N LEU A 399 19.91 6.75 -19.57
CA LEU A 399 18.82 5.90 -19.11
C LEU A 399 17.65 6.71 -18.55
N GLY A 400 17.95 7.78 -17.80
CA GLY A 400 16.95 8.75 -17.33
C GLY A 400 16.17 9.36 -18.49
N ASP A 401 16.87 9.80 -19.55
CA ASP A 401 16.24 10.37 -20.74
C ASP A 401 15.37 9.36 -21.48
N LYS A 402 15.86 8.12 -21.65
CA LYS A 402 15.09 7.02 -22.27
C LYS A 402 13.82 6.72 -21.50
N ILE A 403 13.89 6.60 -20.17
CA ILE A 403 12.71 6.35 -19.33
C ILE A 403 11.76 7.54 -19.40
N MET A 404 12.26 8.78 -19.36
CA MET A 404 11.44 9.98 -19.45
C MET A 404 10.63 10.03 -20.75
N GLN A 405 11.25 9.69 -21.89
CA GLN A 405 10.64 9.67 -23.22
C GLN A 405 9.58 8.56 -23.43
N THR A 406 9.53 7.55 -22.55
CA THR A 406 8.47 6.53 -22.65
C THR A 406 7.08 7.17 -22.46
N PRO A 407 6.06 6.80 -23.24
CA PRO A 407 4.71 7.38 -23.13
C PRO A 407 3.97 6.95 -21.85
N PHE A 408 4.53 6.00 -21.11
CA PHE A 408 3.98 5.50 -19.86
C PHE A 408 4.06 6.58 -18.77
N VAL A 409 2.96 6.82 -18.05
CA VAL A 409 2.91 7.71 -16.88
C VAL A 409 2.42 6.87 -15.70
N SER A 410 3.24 6.77 -14.65
CA SER A 410 2.90 6.01 -13.44
C SER A 410 3.74 6.47 -12.25
N SER A 411 3.25 6.21 -11.04
CA SER A 411 4.03 6.38 -9.79
C SER A 411 5.33 5.60 -9.86
N PHE A 412 5.28 4.39 -10.41
CA PHE A 412 6.44 3.53 -10.63
C PHE A 412 7.51 4.18 -11.52
N LYS A 413 7.12 4.80 -12.65
CA LYS A 413 8.05 5.52 -13.54
C LYS A 413 8.70 6.69 -12.82
N PHE A 414 7.90 7.54 -12.16
CA PHE A 414 8.43 8.70 -11.44
C PHE A 414 9.37 8.28 -10.32
N HIS A 415 9.03 7.23 -9.58
CA HIS A 415 9.88 6.69 -8.52
C HIS A 415 11.22 6.15 -9.06
N THR A 416 11.19 5.47 -10.20
CA THR A 416 12.42 4.99 -10.87
C THR A 416 13.32 6.15 -11.30
N LEU A 417 12.74 7.18 -11.91
CA LEU A 417 13.47 8.40 -12.30
C LEU A 417 14.06 9.09 -11.06
N ALA A 418 13.30 9.21 -9.97
CA ALA A 418 13.78 9.79 -8.72
C ALA A 418 15.04 9.08 -8.20
N LYS A 419 15.02 7.73 -8.16
CA LYS A 419 16.18 6.92 -7.75
C LYS A 419 17.39 7.09 -8.67
N ILE A 420 17.19 7.18 -9.99
CA ILE A 420 18.27 7.44 -10.95
C ILE A 420 18.92 8.81 -10.65
N TYR A 421 18.11 9.85 -10.50
CA TYR A 421 18.61 11.20 -10.23
C TYR A 421 19.22 11.35 -8.83
N GLU A 422 18.73 10.60 -7.83
CA GLU A 422 19.38 10.48 -6.53
C GLU A 422 20.78 9.83 -6.65
N ARG A 423 20.92 8.73 -7.40
CA ARG A 423 22.24 8.12 -7.66
C ARG A 423 23.17 9.10 -8.36
N LEU A 424 22.69 9.84 -9.37
CA LEU A 424 23.44 10.89 -10.05
C LEU A 424 23.91 11.99 -9.08
N TYR A 425 23.02 12.44 -8.20
CA TYR A 425 23.35 13.41 -7.15
C TYR A 425 24.45 12.89 -6.21
N VAL A 426 24.35 11.64 -5.74
CA VAL A 426 25.37 11.02 -4.88
C VAL A 426 26.72 10.94 -5.58
N LEU A 427 26.76 10.52 -6.84
CA LEU A 427 27.98 10.46 -7.64
C LEU A 427 28.60 11.86 -7.85
N GLU A 428 27.76 12.88 -8.04
CA GLU A 428 28.22 14.27 -8.14
C GLU A 428 28.87 14.75 -6.83
N GLN A 429 28.25 14.46 -5.68
CA GLN A 429 28.79 14.80 -4.36
C GLN A 429 30.12 14.09 -4.07
N MET A 430 30.26 12.82 -4.47
CA MET A 430 31.52 12.07 -4.34
C MET A 430 32.65 12.66 -5.21
N ASN A 431 32.33 13.16 -6.40
CA ASN A 431 33.32 13.81 -7.27
C ASN A 431 33.71 15.21 -6.78
N LEU A 432 32.76 15.94 -6.19
CA LEU A 432 32.98 17.23 -5.51
C LEU A 432 33.95 17.11 -4.33
N SER A 433 33.80 16.08 -3.50
CA SER A 433 34.68 15.86 -2.34
C SER A 433 36.10 15.50 -2.73
N ARG A 434 36.30 14.79 -3.87
CA ARG A 434 37.62 14.51 -4.45
C ARG A 434 38.29 15.74 -5.07
N HIS A 435 37.52 16.62 -5.72
CA HIS A 435 38.06 17.82 -6.38
C HIS A 435 38.25 19.04 -5.47
N ARG A 436 37.70 19.06 -4.25
CA ARG A 436 38.02 20.11 -3.25
C ARG A 436 39.52 20.24 -2.93
N ARG A 437 40.37 19.28 -3.32
CA ARG A 437 41.84 19.36 -3.19
C ARG A 437 42.56 20.03 -4.37
N ARG A 438 41.90 20.34 -5.49
CA ARG A 438 42.51 21.03 -6.64
C ARG A 438 41.52 21.99 -7.33
N SER A 439 41.54 23.24 -6.87
CA SER A 439 41.41 24.50 -7.62
C SER A 439 40.32 24.71 -8.70
N ILE A 440 39.52 25.76 -8.46
CA ILE A 440 39.13 26.88 -9.35
C ILE A 440 38.31 26.58 -10.64
N MET A 441 37.17 27.29 -10.70
CA MET A 441 36.18 27.44 -11.79
C MET A 441 35.32 26.22 -12.15
N ARG A 442 34.08 26.23 -11.65
CA ARG A 442 32.96 25.47 -12.21
C ARG A 442 32.00 26.41 -12.92
N ASN A 443 31.93 26.32 -14.25
CA ASN A 443 30.83 26.88 -15.01
C ASN A 443 29.57 26.05 -14.71
N SER A 444 28.51 26.69 -14.20
CA SER A 444 27.30 26.06 -13.69
C SER A 444 26.27 25.74 -14.79
N THR A 445 26.59 24.81 -15.68
CA THR A 445 25.62 24.26 -16.66
C THR A 445 25.12 22.86 -16.29
N HIS A 446 25.53 22.31 -15.15
CA HIS A 446 25.03 21.01 -14.71
C HIS A 446 23.61 21.10 -14.13
N PRO A 447 22.69 20.21 -14.53
CA PRO A 447 21.35 20.15 -13.98
C PRO A 447 21.41 19.83 -12.48
N ASN A 448 20.55 20.48 -11.69
CA ASN A 448 20.47 20.23 -10.25
C ASN A 448 19.79 18.88 -9.98
N TYR A 449 20.56 17.79 -9.95
CA TYR A 449 20.04 16.43 -9.76
C TYR A 449 19.30 16.25 -8.44
N HIS A 450 19.63 17.01 -7.40
CA HIS A 450 18.90 16.99 -6.13
C HIS A 450 17.45 17.45 -6.31
N ASP A 451 17.25 18.61 -6.93
CA ASP A 451 15.91 19.16 -7.14
C ASP A 451 15.11 18.32 -8.14
N ILE A 452 15.78 17.76 -9.16
CA ILE A 452 15.15 16.87 -10.14
C ILE A 452 14.68 15.57 -9.45
N SER A 453 15.54 14.94 -8.66
CA SER A 453 15.18 13.75 -7.88
C SER A 453 13.98 14.04 -6.96
N MET A 454 14.02 15.15 -6.23
CA MET A 454 12.93 15.54 -5.34
C MET A 454 11.61 15.75 -6.10
N LYS A 455 11.63 16.46 -7.23
CA LYS A 455 10.44 16.64 -8.07
C LYS A 455 9.83 15.30 -8.47
N PHE A 456 10.66 14.33 -8.90
CA PHE A 456 10.16 13.02 -9.27
C PHE A 456 9.65 12.20 -8.08
N TYR A 457 10.27 12.29 -6.90
CA TYR A 457 9.71 11.69 -5.68
C TYR A 457 8.34 12.28 -5.33
N LEU A 458 8.20 13.60 -5.39
CA LEU A 458 6.93 14.29 -5.13
C LEU A 458 5.87 13.94 -6.17
N SER A 459 6.21 13.89 -7.46
CA SER A 459 5.31 13.44 -8.53
C SER A 459 4.91 11.98 -8.36
N ALA A 460 5.81 11.10 -7.92
CA ALA A 460 5.48 9.70 -7.64
C ALA A 460 4.44 9.58 -6.51
N ALA A 461 4.66 10.28 -5.40
CA ALA A 461 3.73 10.30 -4.26
C ALA A 461 2.37 10.94 -4.62
N ALA A 462 2.37 12.05 -5.37
CA ALA A 462 1.16 12.74 -5.80
C ALA A 462 0.35 11.94 -6.82
N TYR A 463 1.01 11.15 -7.69
CA TYR A 463 0.35 10.31 -8.68
C TYR A 463 -0.19 9.00 -8.10
N ALA A 464 0.41 8.49 -7.02
CA ALA A 464 -0.01 7.23 -6.39
C ALA A 464 -1.50 7.27 -6.01
N GLN A 465 -2.22 6.21 -6.34
CA GLN A 465 -3.65 6.10 -6.07
C GLN A 465 -3.90 6.03 -4.56
N ASP A 466 -5.07 6.46 -4.10
CA ASP A 466 -5.39 6.48 -2.68
C ASP A 466 -5.52 5.08 -2.05
N ASP A 467 -5.77 4.06 -2.88
CA ASP A 467 -5.81 2.65 -2.48
C ASP A 467 -4.44 1.96 -2.58
N ASP A 468 -3.38 2.67 -2.98
CA ASP A 468 -2.03 2.14 -3.07
C ASP A 468 -1.41 2.00 -1.67
N LEU A 469 -1.22 0.76 -1.23
CA LEU A 469 -0.63 0.45 0.08
C LEU A 469 0.83 0.90 0.21
N TYR A 470 1.52 1.17 -0.90
CA TYR A 470 2.92 1.58 -0.92
C TYR A 470 3.11 3.11 -0.91
N ILE A 471 2.03 3.88 -0.88
CA ILE A 471 2.10 5.35 -0.90
C ILE A 471 2.97 5.92 0.23
N THR A 472 2.94 5.30 1.41
CA THR A 472 3.75 5.67 2.58
C THR A 472 5.24 5.53 2.30
N GLN A 473 5.65 4.53 1.52
CA GLN A 473 7.06 4.36 1.14
C GLN A 473 7.57 5.50 0.26
N TYR A 474 6.73 6.09 -0.60
CA TYR A 474 7.15 7.27 -1.37
C TYR A 474 7.48 8.44 -0.44
N TYR A 475 6.67 8.66 0.60
CA TYR A 475 6.95 9.68 1.61
C TYR A 475 8.14 9.33 2.50
N ASP A 476 8.34 8.05 2.86
CA ASP A 476 9.53 7.62 3.59
C ASP A 476 10.81 7.90 2.77
N ASN A 477 10.79 7.71 1.44
CA ASN A 477 11.89 8.07 0.55
C ASN A 477 12.13 9.59 0.49
N ILE A 478 11.06 10.40 0.43
CA ILE A 478 11.16 11.87 0.49
C ILE A 478 11.85 12.30 1.80
N LEU A 479 11.38 11.80 2.94
CA LEU A 479 11.93 12.11 4.25
C LEU A 479 13.39 11.69 4.36
N ASN A 480 13.72 10.46 3.94
CA ASN A 480 15.09 9.95 3.96
C ASN A 480 16.02 10.77 3.07
N PHE A 481 15.57 11.17 1.88
CA PHE A 481 16.35 11.98 0.96
C PHE A 481 16.61 13.39 1.52
N LEU A 482 15.60 14.01 2.15
CA LEU A 482 15.73 15.30 2.84
C LEU A 482 16.75 15.27 3.99
N ILE A 483 16.82 14.15 4.72
CA ILE A 483 17.73 14.00 5.87
C ILE A 483 19.15 13.71 5.40
N GLY A 484 19.30 12.76 4.47
CA GLY A 484 20.61 12.38 3.92
C GLY A 484 21.30 13.51 3.17
N ALA A 485 20.54 14.44 2.57
CA ALA A 485 21.06 15.66 1.96
C ALA A 485 21.63 16.65 2.99
N SER A 486 21.15 16.62 4.23
CA SER A 486 21.49 17.59 5.26
C SER A 486 22.72 17.22 6.10
N GLU A 487 22.99 15.93 6.34
CA GLU A 487 24.18 15.53 7.12
C GLU A 487 25.51 15.94 6.45
N LYS A 488 25.46 16.28 5.15
CA LYS A 488 26.63 16.68 4.35
C LYS A 488 26.79 18.19 4.17
N ARG A 489 25.80 18.99 4.58
CA ARG A 489 25.87 20.47 4.59
C ARG A 489 26.05 20.91 6.04
N GLY A 490 27.29 21.10 6.47
CA GLY A 490 27.62 21.62 7.81
C GLY A 490 27.31 23.11 7.95
N ASP A 491 26.12 23.54 7.56
CA ASP A 491 25.69 24.93 7.62
C ASP A 491 24.84 25.14 8.88
N ASN A 492 25.45 25.76 9.90
CA ASN A 492 24.80 26.23 11.12
C ASN A 492 24.10 27.58 10.86
N ASP A 493 23.00 27.58 10.12
CA ASP A 493 22.15 28.77 9.94
C ASP A 493 20.73 28.48 10.45
N ASP A 494 20.37 29.07 11.59
CA ASP A 494 19.11 28.86 12.32
C ASP A 494 17.87 29.11 11.44
N SER A 495 17.99 29.96 10.40
CA SER A 495 16.90 30.25 9.48
C SER A 495 16.63 29.10 8.49
N HIS A 496 17.69 28.40 8.07
CA HIS A 496 17.61 27.23 7.20
C HIS A 496 17.09 26.00 7.96
N ASP A 497 17.40 25.87 9.24
CA ASP A 497 16.89 24.78 10.08
C ASP A 497 15.38 24.88 10.33
N LYS A 498 14.82 26.10 10.48
CA LYS A 498 13.35 26.27 10.62
C LYS A 498 12.58 25.84 9.37
N VAL A 499 12.98 26.32 8.18
CA VAL A 499 12.33 25.94 6.91
C VAL A 499 12.44 24.44 6.65
N ARG A 500 13.58 23.85 7.02
CA ARG A 500 13.83 22.42 6.94
C ARG A 500 12.93 21.62 7.87
N ILE A 501 12.85 22.00 9.15
CA ILE A 501 11.95 21.35 10.12
C ILE A 501 10.50 21.46 9.65
N LEU A 502 10.06 22.63 9.18
CA LEU A 502 8.70 22.80 8.65
C LEU A 502 8.41 21.86 7.48
N THR A 503 9.36 21.71 6.54
CA THR A 503 9.22 20.81 5.39
C THR A 503 9.19 19.34 5.82
N LEU A 504 10.06 18.95 6.74
CA LEU A 504 10.10 17.59 7.29
C LEU A 504 8.81 17.26 8.06
N SER A 505 8.36 18.17 8.92
CA SER A 505 7.12 18.06 9.69
C SER A 505 5.91 17.92 8.77
N PHE A 506 5.83 18.72 7.70
CA PHE A 506 4.77 18.62 6.71
C PHE A 506 4.72 17.23 6.07
N PHE A 507 5.85 16.76 5.51
CA PHE A 507 5.87 15.44 4.85
C PHE A 507 5.67 14.29 5.83
N TYR A 508 6.10 14.43 7.09
CA TYR A 508 5.84 13.47 8.14
C TYR A 508 4.34 13.36 8.47
N GLN A 509 3.65 14.50 8.58
CA GLN A 509 2.19 14.52 8.78
C GLN A 509 1.43 13.92 7.59
N VAL A 510 1.80 14.28 6.36
CA VAL A 510 1.19 13.71 5.15
C VAL A 510 1.44 12.20 5.07
N ARG A 511 2.65 11.74 5.42
CA ARG A 511 2.98 10.31 5.52
C ARG A 511 2.07 9.59 6.52
N ASN A 512 1.87 10.16 7.71
CA ASN A 512 1.01 9.58 8.74
C ASN A 512 -0.47 9.57 8.33
N TYR A 513 -0.93 10.60 7.62
CA TYR A 513 -2.27 10.62 7.02
C TYR A 513 -2.48 9.40 6.10
N PHE A 514 -1.55 9.15 5.17
CA PHE A 514 -1.67 8.00 4.27
C PHE A 514 -1.43 6.65 4.95
N CYS A 515 -0.61 6.61 6.00
CA CYS A 515 -0.47 5.45 6.88
C CYS A 515 -1.82 5.05 7.48
N LEU A 516 -2.52 6.00 8.11
CA LEU A 516 -3.86 5.74 8.66
C LEU A 516 -4.86 5.36 7.57
N ARG A 517 -4.84 6.04 6.43
CA ARG A 517 -5.73 5.74 5.31
C ARG A 517 -5.54 4.33 4.76
N SER A 518 -4.31 3.81 4.76
CA SER A 518 -4.01 2.46 4.28
C SER A 518 -4.64 1.36 5.14
N ASP A 519 -4.86 1.60 6.44
CA ASP A 519 -5.55 0.66 7.33
C ASP A 519 -7.03 0.50 7.01
N TYR A 520 -7.62 1.50 6.34
CA TYR A 520 -9.02 1.50 5.90
C TYR A 520 -9.19 0.83 4.52
N ASN A 521 -8.14 0.21 3.97
CA ASN A 521 -8.24 -0.61 2.77
C ASN A 521 -8.61 -2.05 3.10
N TYR A 522 -9.33 -2.70 2.17
CA TYR A 522 -9.62 -4.13 2.27
C TYR A 522 -8.35 -4.97 2.19
N LEU A 523 -7.40 -4.61 1.31
CA LEU A 523 -6.13 -5.33 1.22
C LEU A 523 -5.18 -4.90 2.34
N TYR A 524 -4.45 -5.87 2.91
CA TYR A 524 -3.48 -5.63 3.95
C TYR A 524 -2.22 -6.46 3.77
N ILE A 525 -1.08 -5.80 3.98
CA ILE A 525 0.25 -6.38 3.89
C ILE A 525 0.89 -6.22 5.27
N PRO A 526 1.07 -7.31 6.03
CA PRO A 526 1.68 -7.25 7.34
C PRO A 526 3.03 -6.54 7.30
N ASN A 527 3.27 -5.63 8.24
CA ASN A 527 4.52 -4.87 8.39
C ASN A 527 4.89 -3.97 7.21
N LEU A 528 4.03 -3.79 6.20
CA LEU A 528 4.30 -2.85 5.11
C LEU A 528 4.29 -1.41 5.61
N VAL A 529 3.32 -1.11 6.48
CA VAL A 529 3.08 0.20 7.05
C VAL A 529 3.44 0.12 8.53
N GLY A 530 4.65 0.56 8.86
CA GLY A 530 5.15 0.65 10.23
C GLY A 530 5.46 2.09 10.63
N ASP A 531 6.05 2.28 11.80
CA ASP A 531 6.70 3.55 12.13
C ASP A 531 7.72 3.89 11.05
N TRP A 532 7.85 5.19 10.73
CA TRP A 532 8.89 5.65 9.81
C TRP A 532 10.26 5.24 10.36
N GLN A 533 10.86 4.22 9.73
CA GLN A 533 12.17 3.72 10.09
C GLN A 533 13.20 4.66 9.48
N VAL A 534 13.62 5.65 10.28
CA VAL A 534 14.76 6.51 10.01
C VAL A 534 15.93 5.63 9.54
N ILE A 535 16.69 6.07 8.52
CA ILE A 535 18.05 5.56 8.29
C ILE A 535 18.85 5.79 9.57
N LYS A 536 18.88 4.80 10.47
CA LYS A 536 19.74 4.52 11.65
C LYS A 536 20.48 5.64 12.42
N ALA A 537 20.21 6.93 12.25
CA ALA A 537 21.14 7.98 12.72
C ALA A 537 20.54 9.20 13.44
N ASN A 538 19.21 9.34 13.63
CA ASN A 538 18.76 10.55 14.35
C ASN A 538 17.39 10.46 15.06
N SER A 539 17.32 9.71 16.16
CA SER A 539 16.18 9.79 17.12
C SER A 539 15.92 11.22 17.60
N LYS A 540 16.97 12.05 17.68
CA LYS A 540 16.86 13.48 18.02
C LYS A 540 16.06 14.28 16.99
N LEU A 541 16.19 13.96 15.70
CA LEU A 541 15.45 14.66 14.65
C LEU A 541 13.97 14.30 14.67
N LYS A 542 13.64 13.02 14.88
CA LYS A 542 12.24 12.59 15.09
C LYS A 542 11.63 13.34 16.27
N LEU A 543 12.35 13.43 17.38
CA LEU A 543 11.92 14.15 18.58
C LEU A 543 11.81 15.67 18.35
N GLN A 544 12.65 16.26 17.49
CA GLN A 544 12.52 17.67 17.09
C GLN A 544 11.30 17.92 16.20
N ILE A 545 10.98 17.00 15.28
CA ILE A 545 9.75 17.06 14.47
C ILE A 545 8.54 16.93 15.40
N GLU A 546 8.54 15.95 16.31
CA GLU A 546 7.46 15.75 17.29
C GLU A 546 7.27 17.00 18.18
N ARG A 547 8.34 17.59 18.72
CA ARG A 547 8.30 18.87 19.46
C ARG A 547 7.77 20.05 18.64
N PHE A 548 8.06 20.09 17.34
CA PHE A 548 7.54 21.15 16.49
C PHE A 548 6.04 20.99 16.24
N LEU A 549 5.58 19.73 16.13
CA LEU A 549 4.18 19.41 15.88
C LEU A 549 3.31 19.55 17.13
N ASP A 550 3.89 19.26 18.29
CA ASP A 550 3.26 19.37 19.60
C ASP A 550 4.31 19.88 20.62
N PRO A 551 4.30 21.19 20.91
CA PRO A 551 5.26 21.80 21.83
C PRO A 551 5.09 21.33 23.28
N ASP A 552 3.96 20.69 23.62
CA ASP A 552 3.67 20.18 24.95
C ASP A 552 4.27 18.77 25.19
N ILE A 553 4.86 18.15 24.16
CA ILE A 553 5.63 16.91 24.27
C ILE A 553 6.98 17.21 24.97
N VAL A 554 6.89 17.21 26.30
CA VAL A 554 7.95 17.08 27.32
C VAL A 554 8.56 18.40 27.84
N GLU A 555 7.89 18.98 28.84
CA GLU A 555 8.46 19.85 29.89
C GLU A 555 9.38 19.10 30.88
N THR A 556 9.66 17.80 30.65
CA THR A 556 10.44 16.93 31.53
C THR A 556 11.69 16.36 30.84
N SER A 557 12.60 17.21 30.36
CA SER A 557 14.05 16.93 30.37
C SER A 557 14.84 18.09 29.77
N LEU A 558 15.69 18.67 30.63
CA LEU A 558 16.72 19.68 30.39
C LEU A 558 16.25 21.14 30.29
N MET A 559 16.19 21.77 31.46
CA MET A 559 16.40 23.20 31.60
C MET A 559 17.74 23.60 30.97
N THR A 560 17.70 24.46 29.96
CA THR A 560 18.71 25.51 29.77
C THR A 560 18.02 26.76 29.23
N GLY A 561 17.91 27.75 30.13
CA GLY A 561 17.66 29.20 30.01
C GLY A 561 17.12 29.84 28.72
N PRO A 562 16.26 30.87 28.85
CA PRO A 562 15.86 31.72 27.73
C PRO A 562 17.03 32.62 27.31
N SER A 563 17.26 32.78 26.00
CA SER A 563 18.09 33.86 25.47
C SER A 563 17.27 34.71 24.48
N PRO A 564 17.34 36.05 24.58
CA PRO A 564 16.37 36.93 23.95
C PRO A 564 16.63 37.12 22.45
N ALA A 565 15.56 37.54 21.77
CA ALA A 565 15.49 37.83 20.35
C ALA A 565 16.65 38.69 19.84
N SER A 566 17.25 38.25 18.73
CA SER A 566 18.02 39.10 17.83
C SER A 566 17.39 39.05 16.45
N ALA A 567 16.68 40.12 16.11
CA ALA A 567 16.16 40.37 14.79
C ALA A 567 17.30 40.89 13.90
N HIS A 568 17.82 40.05 13.01
CA HIS A 568 18.57 40.52 11.85
C HIS A 568 18.06 39.85 10.58
N ASN A 569 17.25 40.63 9.85
CA ASN A 569 16.87 40.41 8.47
C ASN A 569 18.12 40.42 7.56
N HIS A 570 18.52 39.25 7.08
CA HIS A 570 19.32 39.14 5.87
C HIS A 570 18.59 38.30 4.83
N LYS A 571 17.80 39.00 3.99
CA LYS A 571 17.35 38.51 2.69
C LYS A 571 18.58 38.25 1.80
N ARG A 572 19.05 37.02 1.75
CA ARG A 572 19.69 36.45 0.56
C ARG A 572 18.75 35.40 0.00
N SER A 573 17.88 35.81 -0.94
CA SER A 573 17.02 34.86 -1.66
C SER A 573 17.84 34.08 -2.67
N ILE A 574 18.47 33.00 -2.22
CA ILE A 574 18.70 31.87 -3.12
C ILE A 574 17.31 31.30 -3.34
N LYS A 575 16.82 31.25 -4.60
CA LYS A 575 15.54 30.62 -4.94
C LYS A 575 15.61 29.14 -4.56
N SER A 576 15.30 28.81 -3.31
CA SER A 576 15.15 27.43 -2.87
C SER A 576 13.93 26.85 -3.57
N PHE A 577 14.03 25.60 -4.01
CA PHE A 577 12.91 24.86 -4.57
C PHE A 577 11.81 24.75 -3.49
N ASP A 578 10.65 25.36 -3.74
CA ASP A 578 9.48 25.25 -2.87
C ASP A 578 8.85 23.85 -3.01
N MET A 579 9.30 22.94 -2.15
CA MET A 579 8.91 21.53 -2.18
C MET A 579 7.44 21.34 -1.86
N ILE A 580 6.92 22.07 -0.87
CA ILE A 580 5.51 21.95 -0.45
C ILE A 580 4.61 22.53 -1.54
N GLY A 581 4.93 23.70 -2.09
CA GLY A 581 4.15 24.30 -3.17
C GLY A 581 4.22 23.48 -4.47
N PHE A 582 5.34 22.79 -4.76
CA PHE A 582 5.40 21.85 -5.88
C PHE A 582 4.53 20.61 -5.64
N TRP A 583 4.60 20.02 -4.44
CA TRP A 583 3.77 18.88 -4.06
C TRP A 583 2.29 19.21 -4.18
N GLU A 584 1.86 20.36 -3.67
CA GLU A 584 0.48 20.85 -3.75
C GLU A 584 -0.02 20.94 -5.20
N LYS A 585 0.79 21.54 -6.08
CA LYS A 585 0.45 21.66 -7.51
C LYS A 585 0.33 20.31 -8.20
N GLU A 586 1.25 19.38 -7.97
CA GLU A 586 1.20 18.05 -8.56
C GLU A 586 0.04 17.23 -7.98
N TYR A 587 -0.24 17.36 -6.69
CA TYR A 587 -1.37 16.69 -6.05
C TYR A 587 -2.70 17.16 -6.65
N VAL A 588 -2.93 18.47 -6.75
CA VAL A 588 -4.12 19.05 -7.39
C VAL A 588 -4.22 18.62 -8.86
N LYS A 589 -3.10 18.63 -9.59
CA LYS A 589 -3.06 18.21 -10.99
C LYS A 589 -3.50 16.76 -11.20
N PHE A 590 -3.11 15.84 -10.31
CA PHE A 590 -3.42 14.42 -10.47
C PHE A 590 -4.70 13.97 -9.74
N LYS A 591 -5.03 14.58 -8.60
CA LYS A 591 -6.13 14.15 -7.72
C LYS A 591 -7.25 15.19 -7.57
N GLY A 592 -7.10 16.37 -8.17
CA GLY A 592 -8.10 17.43 -8.15
C GLY A 592 -8.07 18.28 -6.87
N GLU A 593 -8.39 17.68 -5.72
CA GLU A 593 -8.51 18.42 -4.46
C GLU A 593 -7.66 17.81 -3.34
N ILE A 594 -7.08 18.68 -2.50
CA ILE A 594 -6.31 18.28 -1.32
C ILE A 594 -7.26 17.92 -0.18
N PRO A 595 -7.09 16.79 0.52
CA PRO A 595 -7.88 16.46 1.70
C PRO A 595 -7.84 17.57 2.76
N ASP A 596 -8.98 17.85 3.40
CA ASP A 596 -9.08 18.92 4.40
C ASP A 596 -8.11 18.75 5.57
N THR A 597 -7.87 17.51 6.00
CA THR A 597 -6.85 17.17 7.00
C THR A 597 -5.46 17.66 6.58
N ILE A 598 -5.10 17.53 5.30
CA ILE A 598 -3.81 18.00 4.79
C ILE A 598 -3.81 19.53 4.61
N LYS A 599 -4.94 20.13 4.22
CA LYS A 599 -5.07 21.60 4.15
C LYS A 599 -4.75 22.26 5.49
N GLN A 600 -5.15 21.66 6.62
CA GLN A 600 -4.80 22.15 7.95
C GLN A 600 -3.28 22.21 8.18
N TYR A 601 -2.53 21.25 7.65
CA TYR A 601 -1.06 21.26 7.73
C TYR A 601 -0.44 22.36 6.88
N LEU A 602 -1.08 22.73 5.77
CA LEU A 602 -0.68 23.85 4.90
C LEU A 602 -0.96 25.22 5.54
N GLN A 603 -2.01 25.33 6.38
CA GLN A 603 -2.39 26.56 7.06
C GLN A 603 -1.47 26.91 8.24
N LYS A 604 -0.73 25.93 8.80
CA LYS A 604 0.30 26.14 9.82
C LYS A 604 1.66 26.64 9.25
N LYS A 605 1.68 27.13 8.00
CA LYS A 605 2.88 27.63 7.29
C LYS A 605 3.40 28.97 7.81
#